data_AF-A0A4Q9LTQ8-F1
#
_entry.id   AF-A0A4Q9LTQ8-F1
#
_cell.length_a   1.000
_cell.length_b   1.000
_cell.length_c   1.000
_cell.angle_alpha   90.00
_cell.angle_beta   90.00
_cell.angle_gamma   90.00
#
_symmetry.space_group_name_H-M   'P 1'
#
loop_
_entity.id
_entity.type
_entity.pdbx_description
1 polymer ?
#
loop_
_entity_poly.entity_id
_entity_poly.type
_entity_poly.pdbx_seq_one_letter_code
_entity_poly.pdbx_strand_id
1 'polypeptide(L)'
;MINGFVLKKKGRESKAAEIFQILKEKLPKNKKFKNSVKIQTYGIKRDGWIQCTSEENLKIIILEIITISNVKRVIIDSICTLYLDNGLYLHFKALNIAGVDVVLVIYKFNKWADSFLVHTNDKWIKNKSKKREIPE
;
A
#
# COMPACT_ATOMS: atom_id res chain seq x y z
N MET A 1 -32.51 -28.14 0.22
CA MET A 1 -31.11 -28.30 -0.23
C MET A 1 -30.43 -26.94 -0.21
N ILE A 2 -29.27 -26.89 0.47
CA ILE A 2 -28.28 -25.81 0.63
C ILE A 2 -28.76 -24.52 1.33
N ASN A 3 -28.54 -24.50 2.64
CA ASN A 3 -28.51 -23.34 3.52
C ASN A 3 -27.37 -22.38 3.12
N GLY A 4 -27.72 -21.19 2.64
CA GLY A 4 -26.76 -20.10 2.44
C GLY A 4 -26.31 -19.53 3.77
N PHE A 5 -25.06 -19.79 4.16
CA PHE A 5 -24.42 -19.26 5.35
C PHE A 5 -24.46 -17.72 5.38
N VAL A 6 -25.26 -17.16 6.30
CA VAL A 6 -25.16 -15.76 6.71
C VAL A 6 -23.97 -15.64 7.67
N LEU A 7 -22.80 -15.23 7.15
CA LEU A 7 -21.69 -14.80 8.00
C LEU A 7 -21.90 -13.34 8.43
N LYS A 8 -22.77 -13.14 9.44
CA LYS A 8 -22.75 -11.91 10.25
C LYS A 8 -21.50 -11.93 11.12
N LYS A 9 -20.46 -11.18 10.74
CA LYS A 9 -19.41 -10.77 11.69
C LYS A 9 -19.75 -9.37 12.23
N LYS A 10 -20.35 -9.32 13.42
CA LYS A 10 -20.31 -8.11 14.27
C LYS A 10 -18.85 -7.90 14.70
N GLY A 11 -18.19 -6.92 14.13
CA GLY A 11 -16.86 -6.47 14.52
C GLY A 11 -16.58 -5.14 13.86
N ARG A 12 -16.02 -4.18 14.61
CA ARG A 12 -15.60 -2.83 14.20
C ARG A 12 -15.43 -2.72 12.69
N GLU A 13 -16.16 -1.81 12.05
CA GLU A 13 -16.02 -1.47 10.63
C GLU A 13 -14.54 -1.53 10.24
N SER A 14 -14.15 -2.62 9.57
CA SER A 14 -12.80 -2.74 9.06
C SER A 14 -12.72 -1.70 7.96
N LYS A 15 -12.01 -0.59 8.22
CA LYS A 15 -11.64 0.34 7.15
C LYS A 15 -11.11 -0.51 6.00
N ALA A 16 -11.73 -0.38 4.82
CA ALA A 16 -11.21 -0.97 3.60
C ALA A 16 -9.72 -0.61 3.51
N ALA A 17 -8.87 -1.57 3.14
CA ALA A 17 -7.47 -1.25 2.89
C ALA A 17 -7.39 -0.13 1.84
N GLU A 18 -6.28 0.60 1.81
CA GLU A 18 -6.14 1.76 0.92
C GLU A 18 -4.95 1.56 -0.02
N ILE A 19 -5.13 1.94 -1.29
CA ILE A 19 -4.02 2.18 -2.22
C ILE A 19 -3.79 3.68 -2.24
N PHE A 20 -2.61 4.14 -1.81
CA PHE A 20 -2.30 5.56 -1.79
C PHE A 20 -0.85 5.83 -2.18
N GLN A 21 -0.64 7.04 -2.69
CA GLN A 21 0.66 7.52 -3.11
C GLN A 21 1.25 8.50 -2.09
N ILE A 22 2.56 8.41 -1.90
CA ILE A 22 3.31 9.31 -1.03
C ILE A 22 4.58 9.79 -1.72
N LEU A 23 4.83 11.09 -1.65
CA LEU A 23 6.11 11.64 -2.07
C LEU A 23 7.21 11.09 -1.17
N LYS A 24 8.34 10.68 -1.76
CA LYS A 24 9.50 10.14 -1.05
C LYS A 24 9.93 11.01 0.12
N GLU A 25 9.95 12.33 -0.07
CA GLU A 25 10.29 13.33 0.94
C GLU A 25 9.35 13.32 2.16
N LYS A 26 8.09 12.93 1.95
CA LYS A 26 7.06 12.84 2.98
C LYS A 26 7.02 11.46 3.66
N LEU A 27 7.77 10.47 3.17
CA LEU A 27 7.81 9.15 3.78
C LEU A 27 8.46 9.23 5.17
N PRO A 28 7.75 8.84 6.25
CA PRO A 28 8.30 8.93 7.60
C PRO A 28 9.56 8.06 7.77
N LYS A 29 10.72 8.69 8.01
CA LYS A 29 12.01 8.00 8.12
C LYS A 29 12.12 7.09 9.36
N ASN A 30 11.50 7.47 10.48
CA ASN A 30 11.64 6.78 11.78
C ASN A 30 10.44 5.90 12.17
N LYS A 31 9.52 5.64 11.24
CA LYS A 31 8.31 4.87 11.56
C LYS A 31 8.56 3.40 11.29
N LYS A 32 8.61 2.59 12.37
CA LYS A 32 8.51 1.13 12.24
C LYS A 32 7.11 0.79 11.74
N PHE A 33 6.98 0.58 10.43
CA PHE A 33 5.79 -0.01 9.85
C PHE A 33 5.76 -1.48 10.29
N LYS A 34 5.03 -1.78 11.38
CA LYS A 34 4.82 -3.16 11.82
C LYS A 34 4.08 -3.92 10.72
N ASN A 35 4.44 -5.18 10.53
CA ASN A 35 3.76 -6.10 9.61
C ASN A 35 3.70 -5.57 8.16
N SER A 36 4.78 -4.91 7.71
CA SER A 36 4.90 -4.39 6.37
C SER A 36 5.96 -5.11 5.55
N VAL A 37 5.63 -5.41 4.30
CA VAL A 37 6.62 -5.79 3.30
C VAL A 37 7.11 -4.53 2.60
N LYS A 38 8.42 -4.43 2.40
CA LYS A 38 9.06 -3.27 1.78
C LYS A 38 9.75 -3.71 0.50
N ILE A 39 9.35 -3.11 -0.61
CA ILE A 39 9.84 -3.42 -1.94
C ILE A 39 10.52 -2.17 -2.49
N GLN A 40 11.71 -2.33 -3.03
CA GLN A 40 12.50 -1.27 -3.64
C GLN A 40 12.69 -1.59 -5.12
N THR A 41 12.23 -0.70 -6.00
CA THR A 41 12.28 -0.95 -7.45
C THR A 41 13.49 -0.37 -8.15
N TYR A 42 14.28 0.45 -7.45
CA TYR A 42 15.48 1.09 -8.00
C TYR A 42 16.48 1.49 -6.92
N GLY A 43 17.76 1.61 -7.32
CA GLY A 43 18.86 2.07 -6.48
C GLY A 43 19.52 0.98 -5.63
N ILE A 44 20.38 1.40 -4.69
CA ILE A 44 21.16 0.52 -3.82
C ILE A 44 20.23 -0.21 -2.84
N LYS A 45 20.34 -1.55 -2.78
CA LYS A 45 19.54 -2.41 -1.89
C LYS A 45 19.68 -1.98 -0.44
N ARG A 46 18.54 -1.78 0.23
CA ARG A 46 18.47 -1.48 1.66
C ARG A 46 18.23 -2.73 2.48
N ASP A 47 18.74 -2.74 3.71
CA ASP A 47 18.51 -3.83 4.64
C ASP A 47 17.02 -3.98 4.98
N GLY A 48 16.53 -5.22 4.94
CA GLY A 48 15.12 -5.55 5.12
C GLY A 48 14.18 -5.11 3.99
N TRP A 49 14.70 -4.77 2.80
CA TRP A 49 13.92 -4.50 1.59
C TRP A 49 14.10 -5.61 0.56
N ILE A 50 13.00 -5.98 -0.09
CA ILE A 50 12.99 -6.82 -1.29
C ILE A 50 13.36 -5.93 -2.47
N GLN A 51 14.41 -6.28 -3.21
CA GLN A 51 14.79 -5.56 -4.43
C GLN A 51 14.03 -6.17 -5.62
N CYS A 52 13.34 -5.34 -6.40
CA CYS A 52 12.50 -5.79 -7.51
C CYS A 52 12.51 -4.78 -8.66
N THR A 53 13.37 -5.00 -9.66
CA THR A 53 13.59 -4.05 -10.76
C THR A 53 12.78 -4.37 -12.02
N SER A 54 11.85 -5.33 -11.97
CA SER A 54 10.98 -5.69 -13.10
C SER A 54 9.53 -5.84 -12.68
N GLU A 55 8.60 -5.55 -13.59
CA GLU A 55 7.16 -5.66 -13.36
C GLU A 55 6.70 -7.10 -13.16
N GLU A 56 7.25 -8.04 -13.92
CA GLU A 56 6.90 -9.46 -13.82
C GLU A 56 7.24 -10.00 -12.43
N ASN A 57 8.44 -9.68 -11.94
CA ASN A 57 8.84 -10.07 -10.58
C ASN A 57 7.97 -9.38 -9.54
N LEU A 58 7.55 -8.13 -9.77
CA LEU A 58 6.68 -7.41 -8.84
C LEU A 58 5.30 -8.09 -8.77
N LYS A 59 4.74 -8.50 -9.91
CA LYS A 59 3.47 -9.24 -9.99
C LYS A 59 3.55 -10.53 -9.17
N ILE A 60 4.63 -11.31 -9.33
CA ILE A 60 4.88 -12.55 -8.57
C ILE A 60 4.97 -12.28 -7.07
N ILE A 61 5.79 -11.32 -6.66
CA ILE A 61 5.96 -10.95 -5.24
C ILE A 61 4.62 -10.52 -4.62
N ILE A 62 3.80 -9.76 -5.34
CA ILE A 62 2.48 -9.36 -4.86
C ILE A 62 1.57 -10.56 -4.61
N LEU A 63 1.56 -11.53 -5.54
CA LEU A 63 0.77 -12.75 -5.39
C LEU A 63 1.21 -13.56 -4.17
N GLU A 64 2.52 -13.68 -3.94
CA GLU A 64 3.04 -14.33 -2.74
C GLU A 64 2.58 -13.61 -1.47
N ILE A 65 2.64 -12.27 -1.43
CA ILE A 65 2.24 -11.48 -0.26
C ILE A 65 0.77 -11.70 0.11
N ILE A 66 -0.12 -11.85 -0.87
CA ILE A 66 -1.55 -12.11 -0.63
C ILE A 66 -1.75 -13.37 0.23
N THR A 67 -0.86 -14.37 0.09
CA THR A 67 -0.95 -15.62 0.85
C THR A 67 -0.46 -15.52 2.29
N ILE A 68 0.22 -14.44 2.66
CA ILE A 68 0.85 -14.28 3.99
C ILE A 68 -0.16 -13.66 4.97
N SER A 69 -0.63 -14.46 5.93
CA SER A 69 -1.73 -14.13 6.86
C SER A 69 -1.50 -12.92 7.78
N ASN A 70 -0.27 -12.40 7.85
CA ASN A 70 0.11 -11.33 8.77
C ASN A 70 0.54 -10.02 8.11
N VAL A 71 0.59 -9.92 6.78
CA VAL A 71 0.95 -8.67 6.11
C VAL A 71 -0.22 -7.70 6.17
N LYS A 72 0.02 -6.50 6.68
CA LYS A 72 -0.97 -5.41 6.71
C LYS A 72 -0.68 -4.30 5.72
N ARG A 73 0.55 -4.25 5.19
CA ARG A 73 0.98 -3.20 4.29
C ARG A 73 2.09 -3.65 3.36
N VAL A 74 2.03 -3.21 2.11
CA VAL A 74 3.13 -3.25 1.16
C VAL A 74 3.57 -1.82 0.88
N ILE A 75 4.86 -1.55 1.02
CA ILE A 75 5.47 -0.26 0.67
C ILE A 75 6.35 -0.48 -0.54
N ILE A 76 5.98 0.13 -1.67
CA ILE A 76 6.73 0.01 -2.91
C ILE A 76 7.42 1.33 -3.17
N ASP A 77 8.74 1.30 -3.09
CA ASP A 77 9.56 2.48 -3.19
C ASP A 77 10.17 2.67 -4.57
N SER A 78 10.05 3.89 -5.09
CA SER A 78 10.48 4.27 -6.43
C SER A 78 9.64 3.63 -7.54
N ILE A 79 8.35 3.32 -7.30
CA ILE A 79 7.48 2.60 -8.25
C ILE A 79 7.48 3.18 -9.67
N CYS A 80 7.71 4.50 -9.79
CA CYS A 80 7.86 5.21 -11.06
C CYS A 80 9.00 4.71 -11.96
N THR A 81 9.91 3.87 -11.46
CA THR A 81 10.97 3.25 -12.27
C THR A 81 10.52 1.99 -13.00
N LEU A 82 9.28 1.56 -12.80
CA LEU A 82 8.65 0.46 -13.51
C LEU A 82 7.57 1.01 -14.45
N TYR A 83 7.27 0.28 -15.52
CA TYR A 83 6.10 0.57 -16.36
C TYR A 83 4.85 0.09 -15.61
N LEU A 84 3.93 1.02 -15.36
CA LEU A 84 2.70 0.75 -14.62
C LEU A 84 1.56 0.47 -15.61
N ASP A 85 1.40 -0.79 -16.00
CA ASP A 85 0.28 -1.23 -16.83
C ASP A 85 -1.00 -1.48 -16.00
N ASN A 86 -2.13 -1.64 -16.71
CA ASN A 86 -3.40 -2.03 -16.09
C ASN A 86 -3.30 -3.37 -15.34
N GLY A 87 -2.43 -4.27 -15.80
CA GLY A 87 -2.20 -5.57 -15.16
C GLY A 87 -1.64 -5.41 -13.75
N LEU A 88 -0.61 -4.60 -13.56
CA LEU A 88 0.01 -4.34 -12.26
C LEU A 88 -0.95 -3.60 -11.32
N TYR A 89 -1.80 -2.72 -11.85
CA TYR A 89 -2.85 -2.10 -11.05
C TYR A 89 -3.85 -3.12 -10.47
N LEU A 90 -4.25 -4.13 -11.26
CA LEU A 90 -5.14 -5.19 -10.79
C LEU A 90 -4.51 -5.98 -9.62
N HIS A 91 -3.19 -6.14 -9.62
CA HIS A 91 -2.47 -6.78 -8.51
C HIS A 91 -2.51 -5.92 -7.24
N PHE A 92 -2.39 -4.59 -7.35
CA PHE A 92 -2.58 -3.70 -6.19
C PHE A 92 -4.02 -3.74 -5.67
N LYS A 93 -5.01 -3.81 -6.55
CA LYS A 93 -6.42 -4.02 -6.18
C LYS A 93 -6.64 -5.35 -5.47
N ALA A 94 -5.97 -6.43 -5.89
CA ALA A 94 -6.06 -7.73 -5.23
C ALA A 94 -5.52 -7.66 -3.78
N LEU A 95 -4.39 -6.98 -3.54
CA LEU A 95 -3.89 -6.72 -2.17
C LEU A 95 -4.91 -5.95 -1.33
N ASN A 96 -5.53 -4.94 -1.92
CA ASN A 96 -6.54 -4.13 -1.25
C ASN A 96 -7.75 -4.97 -0.80
N ILE A 97 -8.27 -5.82 -1.70
CA ILE A 97 -9.37 -6.76 -1.41
C ILE A 97 -8.96 -7.76 -0.31
N ALA A 98 -7.69 -8.17 -0.29
CA ALA A 98 -7.13 -9.02 0.76
C ALA A 98 -6.90 -8.29 2.11
N GLY A 99 -7.22 -7.00 2.20
CA GLY A 99 -7.07 -6.20 3.42
C GLY A 99 -5.65 -5.70 3.66
N VAL A 100 -4.83 -5.59 2.61
CA VAL A 100 -3.45 -5.12 2.66
C VAL A 100 -3.34 -3.72 2.07
N ASP A 101 -2.86 -2.76 2.85
CA ASP A 101 -2.60 -1.39 2.37
C ASP A 101 -1.46 -1.40 1.34
N VAL A 102 -1.61 -0.64 0.25
CA VAL A 102 -0.53 -0.45 -0.74
C VAL A 102 -0.07 1.00 -0.70
N VAL A 103 1.21 1.20 -0.38
CA VAL A 103 1.86 2.51 -0.33
C VAL A 103 2.82 2.63 -1.49
N LEU A 104 2.46 3.48 -2.45
CA LEU A 104 3.26 3.76 -3.63
C LEU A 104 4.12 5.00 -3.37
N VAL A 105 5.43 4.83 -3.21
CA VAL A 105 6.36 5.94 -2.96
C VAL A 105 6.92 6.46 -4.28
N ILE A 106 6.71 7.74 -4.54
CA ILE A 106 7.02 8.42 -5.80
C ILE A 106 7.97 9.61 -5.58
N TYR A 107 8.76 9.97 -6.59
CA TYR A 107 9.55 11.20 -6.59
C TYR A 107 8.79 12.37 -7.22
N LYS A 108 9.09 13.60 -6.76
CA LYS A 108 8.40 14.85 -7.10
C LYS A 108 8.33 15.17 -8.61
N PHE A 109 9.23 14.61 -9.41
CA PHE A 109 9.32 14.86 -10.85
C PHE A 109 8.42 13.95 -11.70
N ASN A 110 7.67 13.01 -11.09
CA ASN A 110 6.80 12.10 -11.83
C ASN A 110 5.38 12.67 -12.00
N LYS A 111 5.19 13.46 -13.07
CA LYS A 111 3.88 14.02 -13.49
C LYS A 111 2.77 12.97 -13.66
N TRP A 112 3.12 11.71 -13.92
CA TRP A 112 2.18 10.61 -14.14
C TRP A 112 1.55 10.04 -12.86
N ALA A 113 2.13 10.32 -11.69
CA ALA A 113 1.49 9.95 -10.43
C ALA A 113 0.15 10.68 -10.24
N ASP A 114 0.02 11.88 -10.81
CA ASP A 114 -1.14 12.74 -10.61
C ASP A 114 -2.43 12.25 -11.28
N SER A 115 -2.36 11.38 -12.31
CA SER A 115 -3.56 10.85 -13.00
C SER A 115 -4.19 9.64 -12.30
N PHE A 116 -3.43 8.95 -11.45
CA PHE A 116 -3.83 7.69 -10.80
C PHE A 116 -4.31 7.89 -9.35
N LEU A 117 -4.43 9.15 -8.93
CA LEU A 117 -4.77 9.60 -7.58
C LEU A 117 -6.21 9.25 -7.22
N VAL A 118 -6.43 8.08 -6.62
CA VAL A 118 -7.70 7.82 -5.92
C VAL A 118 -7.79 8.66 -4.64
N HIS A 119 -6.68 8.89 -3.90
CA HIS A 119 -6.63 9.87 -2.81
C HIS A 119 -5.23 10.49 -2.66
N THR A 120 -5.12 11.80 -2.89
CA THR A 120 -3.96 12.59 -2.45
C THR A 120 -3.88 12.63 -0.94
N ASN A 121 -2.64 12.63 -0.45
CA ASN A 121 -2.18 12.49 0.93
C ASN A 121 -2.84 13.39 2.01
N ASP A 122 -3.67 14.36 1.64
CA ASP A 122 -4.25 15.31 2.60
C ASP A 122 -5.16 14.63 3.63
N LYS A 123 -5.87 13.56 3.26
CA LYS A 123 -6.71 12.80 4.22
C LYS A 123 -5.89 11.93 5.18
N TRP A 124 -4.73 11.40 4.77
CA TRP A 124 -3.90 10.54 5.64
C TRP A 124 -3.17 11.33 6.72
N ILE A 125 -2.69 12.53 6.38
CA ILE A 125 -2.01 13.44 7.31
C ILE A 125 -3.04 14.14 8.23
N LYS A 126 -4.17 14.65 7.70
CA LYS A 126 -5.18 15.38 8.51
C LYS A 126 -5.97 14.50 9.48
N ASN A 127 -6.25 13.24 9.15
CA ASN A 127 -7.04 12.36 10.03
C ASN A 127 -6.30 11.90 11.31
N LYS A 128 -5.00 12.14 11.44
CA LYS A 128 -4.27 11.91 12.69
C LYS A 128 -4.13 13.16 13.57
N SER A 129 -4.13 14.35 12.98
CA SER A 129 -4.05 15.60 13.74
C SER A 129 -5.35 15.92 14.49
N LYS A 130 -6.51 15.48 13.99
CA LYS A 130 -7.83 15.72 14.63
C LYS A 130 -8.19 14.81 15.81
N LYS A 131 -7.27 13.98 16.34
CA LYS A 131 -7.62 13.00 17.40
C LYS A 131 -6.91 13.21 18.74
N ARG A 132 -6.53 14.45 19.05
CA ARG A 132 -6.10 14.90 20.39
C ARG A 132 -6.47 16.36 20.63
N GLU A 133 -7.75 16.68 20.59
CA GLU A 133 -8.29 17.73 21.44
C GLU A 133 -9.18 16.97 22.43
N ILE A 134 -8.63 16.75 23.63
CA ILE A 134 -9.38 16.28 24.78
C ILE A 134 -10.18 17.53 25.22
N PRO A 135 -11.52 17.50 25.24
CA PRO A 135 -12.27 18.56 25.89
C PRO A 135 -12.03 18.44 27.39
N GLU A 136 -11.71 19.57 28.03
CA GLU A 136 -11.81 19.72 29.50
C GLU A 136 -13.25 19.44 29.98
#